data_AF-A0A841XZ35-F1
#
_entry.id   AF-A0A841XZ35-F1
#
_cell.length_a   1.000
_cell.length_b   1.000
_cell.length_c   1.000
_cell.angle_alpha   90.00
_cell.angle_beta   90.00
_cell.angle_gamma   90.00
#
_symmetry.space_group_name_H-M   'P 1'
#
loop_
_entity.id
_entity.type
_entity.pdbx_description
1 polymer ?
#
loop_
_entity_poly.entity_id
_entity_poly.type
_entity_poly.pdbx_seq_one_letter_code
_entity_poly.pdbx_strand_id
1 'polypeptide(L)'
;MHEDVAEKRVVSLDGYCFGSFDFPGMSRDIQLKANQQNGVARNLYGKNTLLGHVIGVGKIFMMAATAMGNKRLGLSNKNLFVVPNHIIEQFASEFLQLYPSANLLVSSKKT
;
A
#
# COMPACT_ATOMS: atom_id res chain seq x y z
N MET A 1 -39.47 3.84 7.04
CA MET A 1 -39.93 3.06 5.88
C MET A 1 -39.49 3.84 4.65
N HIS A 2 -38.57 3.46 3.79
CA HIS A 2 -37.66 2.33 3.57
C HIS A 2 -36.52 2.98 2.75
N GLU A 3 -35.26 2.95 3.20
CA GLU A 3 -34.24 2.01 2.72
C GLU A 3 -34.31 1.70 1.22
N ASP A 4 -33.25 2.09 0.48
CA ASP A 4 -32.52 1.25 -0.49
C ASP A 4 -31.76 2.11 -1.52
N VAL A 5 -30.51 1.87 -1.92
CA VAL A 5 -29.39 1.06 -1.44
C VAL A 5 -28.18 1.79 -2.02
N ALA A 6 -27.24 2.24 -1.18
CA ALA A 6 -25.92 2.60 -1.67
C ALA A 6 -25.28 1.32 -2.22
N GLU A 7 -25.31 1.16 -3.53
CA GLU A 7 -24.73 0.02 -4.22
C GLU A 7 -23.24 -0.06 -3.86
N LYS A 8 -22.92 -0.98 -2.94
CA LYS A 8 -21.57 -1.46 -2.69
C LYS A 8 -21.09 -2.11 -3.99
N ARG A 9 -20.57 -1.32 -4.92
CA ARG A 9 -19.58 -1.82 -5.87
C ARG A 9 -18.31 -2.10 -5.07
N VAL A 10 -18.28 -3.23 -4.38
CA VAL A 10 -17.05 -3.99 -4.34
C VAL A 10 -16.77 -4.28 -5.81
N VAL A 11 -15.91 -3.47 -6.43
CA VAL A 11 -15.38 -3.81 -7.76
C VAL A 11 -14.66 -5.13 -7.54
N SER A 12 -15.35 -6.23 -7.86
CA SER A 12 -14.78 -7.57 -7.88
C SER A 12 -13.77 -7.53 -9.02
N LEU A 13 -12.50 -7.35 -8.64
CA LEU A 13 -11.35 -7.50 -9.54
C LEU A 13 -10.88 -8.97 -9.55
N ASP A 14 -11.78 -9.91 -9.24
CA ASP A 14 -11.48 -11.34 -9.05
C ASP A 14 -11.12 -12.06 -10.37
N GLY A 15 -10.97 -11.32 -11.47
CA GLY A 15 -10.56 -11.84 -12.79
C GLY A 15 -9.40 -11.11 -13.46
N TYR A 16 -8.83 -10.06 -12.86
CA TYR A 16 -7.66 -9.36 -13.43
C TYR A 16 -6.40 -9.84 -12.71
N CYS A 17 -5.72 -10.84 -13.27
CA CYS A 17 -4.30 -11.01 -13.01
C CYS A 17 -3.63 -9.74 -13.55
N PHE A 18 -3.35 -8.77 -12.69
CA PHE A 18 -2.50 -7.62 -13.00
C PHE A 18 -1.05 -8.12 -13.12
N GLY A 19 -0.83 -9.05 -14.06
CA GLY A 19 0.49 -9.50 -14.46
C GLY A 19 1.25 -8.30 -14.96
N SER A 20 2.43 -8.08 -14.36
CA SER A 20 3.38 -7.04 -14.75
C SER A 20 3.04 -5.62 -14.28
N PHE A 21 2.79 -5.42 -12.99
CA PHE A 21 2.91 -4.08 -12.42
C PHE A 21 4.39 -3.80 -12.09
N ASP A 22 4.99 -2.84 -12.79
CA ASP A 22 6.36 -2.42 -12.53
C ASP A 22 6.44 -1.54 -11.28
N PHE A 23 7.34 -1.89 -10.38
CA PHE A 23 7.67 -1.13 -9.16
C PHE A 23 9.05 -0.46 -9.32
N PRO A 24 9.17 0.64 -10.07
CA PRO A 24 10.46 1.30 -10.27
C PRO A 24 10.96 1.88 -8.94
N GLY A 25 12.26 1.69 -8.67
CA GLY A 25 12.89 2.10 -7.42
C GLY A 25 12.69 1.13 -6.26
N MET A 26 12.00 0.02 -6.47
CA MET A 26 11.93 -1.08 -5.50
C MET A 26 13.26 -1.82 -5.45
N SER A 27 13.64 -2.29 -4.26
CA SER A 27 14.80 -3.16 -4.08
C SER A 27 14.67 -4.43 -4.91
N ARG A 28 15.77 -4.87 -5.54
CA ARG A 28 15.81 -6.07 -6.39
C ARG A 28 15.77 -7.37 -5.57
N ASP A 29 16.12 -7.28 -4.29
CA ASP A 29 16.22 -8.44 -3.40
C ASP A 29 14.85 -8.88 -2.87
N ILE A 30 13.84 -8.02 -2.99
CA ILE A 30 12.50 -8.26 -2.46
C ILE A 30 11.50 -8.39 -3.60
N GLN A 31 10.90 -9.57 -3.70
CA GLN A 31 9.82 -9.83 -4.66
C GLN A 31 8.48 -9.87 -3.93
N LEU A 32 7.55 -9.02 -4.37
CA LEU A 32 6.18 -9.04 -3.87
C LEU A 32 5.46 -10.30 -4.37
N LYS A 33 4.79 -10.99 -3.44
CA LYS A 33 3.93 -12.14 -3.77
C LYS A 33 2.72 -11.69 -4.59
N ALA A 34 2.13 -12.59 -5.37
CA ALA A 34 0.99 -12.29 -6.23
C ALA A 34 -0.20 -11.65 -5.47
N ASN A 35 -0.48 -12.12 -4.26
CA ASN A 35 -1.53 -11.52 -3.41
C ASN A 35 -1.22 -10.06 -3.01
N GLN A 36 0.06 -9.74 -2.77
CA GLN A 36 0.50 -8.39 -2.45
C GLN A 36 0.37 -7.48 -3.67
N GLN A 37 0.80 -7.95 -4.84
CA GLN A 37 0.66 -7.21 -6.10
C GLN A 37 -0.81 -6.92 -6.41
N ASN A 38 -1.70 -7.90 -6.23
CA ASN A 38 -3.13 -7.72 -6.41
C ASN A 38 -3.71 -6.71 -5.39
N GLY A 39 -3.24 -6.74 -4.14
CA GLY A 39 -3.62 -5.76 -3.12
C GLY A 39 -3.20 -4.32 -3.47
N VAL A 40 -1.99 -4.15 -4.02
CA VAL A 40 -1.50 -2.86 -4.53
C VAL A 40 -2.36 -2.41 -5.72
N ALA A 41 -2.55 -3.26 -6.74
CA ALA A 41 -3.33 -2.93 -7.92
C ALA A 41 -4.77 -2.53 -7.54
N ARG A 42 -5.39 -3.24 -6.59
CA ARG A 42 -6.71 -2.89 -6.06
C ARG A 42 -6.73 -1.51 -5.41
N ASN A 43 -5.65 -1.10 -4.74
CA ASN A 43 -5.58 0.23 -4.12
C ASN A 43 -5.34 1.33 -5.17
N LEU A 44 -4.52 1.08 -6.19
CA LEU A 44 -4.22 2.04 -7.25
C LEU A 44 -5.42 2.30 -8.19
N TYR A 45 -6.13 1.23 -8.58
CA TYR A 45 -7.26 1.33 -9.52
C TYR A 45 -8.62 1.41 -8.81
N GLY A 46 -8.67 0.99 -7.55
CA GLY A 46 -9.85 1.12 -6.71
C GLY A 46 -9.93 2.48 -6.04
N LYS A 47 -11.00 2.68 -5.29
CA LYS A 47 -11.12 3.79 -4.34
C LYS A 47 -10.58 3.34 -2.98
N ASN A 48 -11.36 3.57 -1.92
CA ASN A 48 -11.01 3.15 -0.56
C ASN A 48 -10.87 1.62 -0.49
N THR A 49 -9.70 1.14 -0.08
CA THR A 49 -9.37 -0.29 -0.02
C THR A 49 -8.94 -0.69 1.38
N LEU A 50 -9.63 -1.67 1.96
CA LEU A 50 -9.24 -2.29 3.23
C LEU A 50 -8.34 -3.50 2.98
N LEU A 51 -7.11 -3.46 3.51
CA LEU A 51 -6.14 -4.56 3.42
C LEU A 51 -6.18 -5.46 4.67
N GLY A 52 -7.21 -6.31 4.75
CA GLY A 52 -7.48 -7.22 5.87
C GLY A 52 -6.68 -8.53 5.90
N HIS A 53 -5.39 -8.52 5.56
CA HIS A 53 -4.59 -9.75 5.54
C HIS A 53 -4.21 -10.25 6.95
N VAL A 54 -3.70 -11.48 7.06
CA VAL A 54 -3.11 -12.00 8.30
C VAL A 54 -1.84 -11.21 8.67
N ILE A 55 -1.48 -11.18 9.96
CA ILE A 55 -0.22 -10.59 10.45
C ILE A 55 0.96 -11.32 9.79
N GLY A 56 2.02 -10.60 9.41
CA GLY A 56 3.23 -11.19 8.80
C GLY A 56 3.18 -11.42 7.28
N VAL A 57 2.07 -11.12 6.61
CA VAL A 57 1.95 -11.27 5.13
C VAL A 57 2.58 -10.09 4.36
N GLY A 58 3.31 -9.19 5.04
CA GLY A 58 3.98 -8.04 4.40
C GLY A 58 3.01 -6.90 4.02
N LYS A 59 2.09 -6.55 4.91
CA LYS A 59 1.17 -5.41 4.70
C LYS A 59 1.90 -4.09 4.50
N ILE A 60 3.00 -3.88 5.21
CA ILE A 60 3.80 -2.66 5.11
C ILE A 60 4.39 -2.53 3.71
N PHE A 61 4.91 -3.62 3.14
CA PHE A 61 5.39 -3.63 1.75
C PHE A 61 4.28 -3.29 0.74
N MET A 62 3.07 -3.81 0.92
CA MET A 62 1.93 -3.42 0.09
C MET A 62 1.61 -1.92 0.23
N MET A 63 1.60 -1.39 1.45
CA MET A 63 1.34 0.03 1.72
C MET A 63 2.41 0.92 1.08
N ALA A 64 3.69 0.55 1.20
CA ALA A 64 4.80 1.27 0.62
C ALA A 64 4.75 1.27 -0.92
N ALA A 65 4.56 0.09 -1.52
CA ALA A 65 4.41 -0.06 -2.96
C ALA A 65 3.21 0.71 -3.52
N THR A 66 2.09 0.72 -2.79
CA THR A 66 0.92 1.51 -3.14
C THR A 66 1.21 3.02 -3.11
N ALA A 67 1.86 3.52 -2.06
CA ALA A 67 2.18 4.95 -1.95
C ALA A 67 3.14 5.41 -3.05
N MET A 68 4.18 4.62 -3.34
CA MET A 68 5.12 4.93 -4.42
C MET A 68 4.44 4.83 -5.79
N GLY A 69 3.55 3.86 -5.99
CA GLY A 69 2.72 3.74 -7.18
C GLY A 69 1.80 4.95 -7.38
N ASN A 70 1.07 5.37 -6.34
CA ASN A 70 0.21 6.56 -6.39
C ASN A 70 0.99 7.83 -6.72
N LYS A 71 2.18 7.99 -6.15
CA LYS A 71 3.05 9.13 -6.45
C LYS A 71 3.54 9.12 -7.89
N ARG A 72 3.96 7.95 -8.38
CA ARG A 72 4.40 7.75 -9.77
C ARG A 72 3.29 8.03 -10.78
N LEU A 73 2.08 7.56 -10.50
CA LEU A 73 0.90 7.74 -11.38
C LEU A 73 0.30 9.15 -11.29
N GLY A 74 0.84 10.03 -10.43
CA GLY A 74 0.32 11.38 -10.22
C GLY A 74 -1.02 11.41 -9.46
N LEU A 75 -1.44 10.29 -8.86
CA LEU A 75 -2.65 10.19 -8.05
C LEU A 75 -2.46 10.82 -6.67
N SER A 76 -1.22 10.90 -6.18
CA SER A 76 -0.89 11.57 -4.92
C SER A 76 0.41 12.36 -4.99
N ASN A 77 0.44 13.54 -4.36
CA ASN A 77 1.63 14.38 -4.27
C ASN A 77 2.46 14.06 -3.02
N LYS A 78 1.77 13.87 -1.89
CA LYS A 78 2.34 13.49 -0.59
C LYS A 78 1.45 12.45 0.05
N ASN A 79 2.02 11.32 0.42
CA ASN A 79 1.33 10.25 1.12
C ASN A 79 1.53 10.43 2.63
N LEU A 80 0.47 10.26 3.41
CA LEU A 80 0.50 10.28 4.87
C LEU A 80 0.08 8.91 5.40
N PHE A 81 0.85 8.38 6.34
CA PHE A 81 0.54 7.14 7.04
C PHE A 81 0.34 7.43 8.53
N VAL A 82 -0.75 6.92 9.09
CA VAL A 82 -1.01 6.95 10.53
C VAL A 82 -0.68 5.56 11.07
N VAL A 83 0.32 5.51 11.95
CA VAL A 83 0.89 4.26 12.45
C VAL A 83 0.96 4.35 13.99
N PRO A 84 0.61 3.28 14.74
CA PRO A 84 0.78 3.24 16.19
C PRO A 84 2.21 3.56 16.63
N ASN A 85 2.35 4.33 17.71
CA ASN A 85 3.63 4.92 18.13
C ASN A 85 4.80 3.92 18.27
N HIS A 86 4.53 2.71 18.76
CA HIS A 86 5.55 1.71 19.05
C HIS A 86 6.10 0.99 17.80
N ILE A 87 5.48 1.15 16.64
CA ILE A 87 5.90 0.49 15.38
C ILE A 87 6.29 1.49 14.28
N ILE A 88 6.40 2.79 14.60
CA ILE A 88 6.76 3.82 13.63
C ILE A 88 8.16 3.55 13.04
N GLU A 89 9.13 3.21 13.88
CA GLU A 89 10.51 2.93 13.44
C GLU A 89 10.57 1.66 12.59
N GLN A 90 9.85 0.61 13.00
CA GLN A 90 9.75 -0.62 12.22
C GLN A 90 9.10 -0.36 10.85
N PHE A 91 8.01 0.41 10.82
CA PHE A 91 7.33 0.79 9.58
C PHE A 91 8.27 1.55 8.64
N ALA A 92 9.01 2.54 9.15
CA ALA A 92 9.95 3.31 8.36
C ALA A 92 11.10 2.44 7.82
N SER A 93 11.64 1.54 8.65
CA SER A 93 12.68 0.60 8.26
C SER A 93 12.23 -0.34 7.14
N GLU A 94 11.07 -0.97 7.28
CA GLU A 94 10.50 -1.86 6.25
C GLU A 94 10.18 -1.08 4.96
N PHE A 95 9.72 0.17 5.06
CA PHE A 95 9.49 1.01 3.89
C PHE A 95 10.81 1.26 3.13
N LEU A 96 11.87 1.66 3.84
CA LEU A 96 13.19 1.91 3.23
C LEU A 96 13.85 0.62 2.73
N GLN A 97 13.59 -0.51 3.36
CA GLN A 97 14.05 -1.81 2.87
C GLN A 97 13.48 -2.11 1.49
N LEU A 98 12.19 -1.79 1.27
CA LEU A 98 11.54 -1.96 -0.02
C LEU A 98 11.93 -0.87 -1.03
N TYR A 99 12.04 0.38 -0.58
CA TYR A 99 12.38 1.54 -1.41
C TYR A 99 13.53 2.34 -0.77
N PRO A 100 14.80 1.95 -0.99
CA PRO A 100 15.95 2.55 -0.32
C PRO A 100 16.17 4.02 -0.68
N SER A 101 15.69 4.47 -1.84
CA SER A 101 15.78 5.86 -2.29
C SER A 101 14.55 6.71 -1.91
N ALA A 102 13.65 6.20 -1.07
CA ALA A 102 12.46 6.95 -0.65
C ALA A 102 12.81 8.02 0.42
N ASN A 103 12.31 9.24 0.23
CA ASN A 103 12.45 10.31 1.21
C ASN A 103 11.27 10.28 2.19
N LEU A 104 11.51 9.76 3.39
CA LEU A 104 10.49 9.61 4.45
C LEU A 104 10.65 10.69 5.53
N LEU A 105 9.54 11.33 5.90
CA LEU A 105 9.45 12.15 7.11
C LEU A 105 8.83 11.31 8.21
N VAL A 106 9.63 10.95 9.21
CA VAL A 106 9.22 10.07 10.30
C VAL A 106 9.13 10.88 11.58
N SER A 107 7.99 10.81 12.28
CA SER A 107 7.84 11.46 13.57
C SER A 107 8.62 10.70 14.63
N SER A 108 9.54 11.37 15.32
CA SER A 108 10.14 10.84 16.55
C SER A 108 9.31 11.23 17.76
N LYS A 109 9.41 10.44 18.83
CA LYS A 109 8.83 10.84 20.12
C LYS A 109 9.64 12.03 20.64
N LYS A 110 8.98 13.18 20.82
CA LYS A 110 9.57 14.31 21.52
C LYS A 110 9.81 13.88 22.97
N THR A 111 11.08 13.79 23.37
CA THR A 111 11.46 13.60 24.79
C THR A 111 11.16 14.88 25.55
#